data_AF-A0A183UZ43-F1
#
_entry.id   AF-A0A183UZ43-F1
#
_cell.length_a   1.000
_cell.length_b   1.000
_cell.length_c   1.000
_cell.angle_alpha   90.00
_cell.angle_beta   90.00
_cell.angle_gamma   90.00
#
_symmetry.space_group_name_H-M   'P 1'
#
loop_
_entity.id
_entity.type
_entity.pdbx_description
1 polymer ?
#
loop_
_entity_poly.entity_id
_entity_poly.type
_entity_poly.pdbx_seq_one_letter_code
_entity_poly.pdbx_strand_id
1 'polypeptide(L)'
;MSNALNLLLADTDNVDILQWEDDDMALEAAAANSRLPFDKLTSQELACFPDISDNKNSLLLYLYIRNKTLQLWQLDPTKELSFESVLSHLPSPYDSDRSLVYRVHAFLQRYSYINFGVFVYQKARVKPVNKRVIVIGAGASGLAAARQLQYFGLNVVVIEARWRTGGRISTYRKPMPRCVADLGAMFVMGLVGNPIATVARQFNLYLHPFDANDCPLFDSDGAKIKKNRDRMVEVVFNEIVSTVAYIAQNKGQARFLGRKPSLGEAYETVMIQLEHRHQSKVLKYWQDYRRILEKIKPIRRAMIVVRKAMEELEAAILKTTERLRGASTEKEMAALSAELDLLHVELRDAIKRYDEGDKRVRELKVMLTEFAKQEPPSVFMNELDRSLVNFHLANLEYANGTSLFNSSMFDWNQDDDYEFEGPHCMGDKIGVVHGGKNFGDLQLEILMGTVFFTIPSSFPNNSVGSQPLAELLSVIVCPSLGDRIRRSGSVCCAQLSAAL
;
A
#
# COMPACT_ATOMS: atom_id res chain seq x y z
N MET A 1 34.01 -30.62 -29.12
CA MET A 1 32.61 -30.73 -28.66
C MET A 1 32.28 -32.13 -28.08
N SER A 2 33.17 -32.84 -27.36
CA SER A 2 32.83 -34.18 -26.81
C SER A 2 33.61 -34.65 -25.56
N ASN A 3 34.35 -33.79 -24.84
CA ASN A 3 34.95 -34.20 -23.55
C ASN A 3 34.36 -33.45 -22.34
N ALA A 4 34.02 -32.17 -22.48
CA ALA A 4 33.38 -31.42 -21.39
C ALA A 4 31.93 -31.88 -21.12
N LEU A 5 31.17 -32.23 -22.17
CA LEU A 5 29.79 -32.73 -22.04
C LEU A 5 29.74 -34.17 -21.50
N ASN A 6 30.76 -35.00 -21.81
CA ASN A 6 30.85 -36.36 -21.28
C ASN A 6 31.32 -36.38 -19.82
N LEU A 7 32.09 -35.39 -19.36
CA LEU A 7 32.37 -35.22 -17.93
C LEU A 7 31.13 -34.77 -17.13
N LEU A 8 30.24 -33.98 -17.74
CA LEU A 8 28.96 -33.58 -17.13
C LEU A 8 27.92 -34.72 -17.02
N LEU A 9 28.12 -35.82 -17.75
CA LEU A 9 27.20 -36.97 -17.79
C LEU A 9 27.78 -38.24 -17.15
N ALA A 10 29.07 -38.27 -16.80
CA ALA A 10 29.75 -39.45 -16.28
C ALA A 10 29.84 -39.53 -14.74
N ASP A 11 29.49 -38.46 -14.02
CA ASP A 11 29.59 -38.38 -12.56
C ASP A 11 28.22 -38.49 -11.83
N THR A 12 27.20 -39.09 -12.44
CA THR A 12 25.85 -39.16 -11.85
C THR A 12 25.68 -40.18 -10.72
N ASP A 13 26.74 -40.85 -10.25
CA ASP A 13 26.63 -41.88 -9.21
C ASP A 13 27.03 -41.41 -7.79
N ASN A 14 27.31 -40.12 -7.58
CA ASN A 14 27.48 -39.57 -6.22
C ASN A 14 27.30 -38.05 -6.11
N VAL A 15 26.48 -37.45 -6.99
CA VAL A 15 26.03 -36.08 -6.79
C VAL A 15 24.88 -36.12 -5.79
N ASP A 16 25.13 -35.67 -4.56
CA ASP A 16 24.09 -35.49 -3.55
C ASP A 16 23.11 -34.42 -4.06
N ILE A 17 22.03 -34.88 -4.70
CA ILE A 17 21.00 -34.04 -5.34
C ILE A 17 20.46 -33.01 -4.35
N LEU A 18 20.41 -33.36 -3.05
CA LEU A 18 19.97 -32.47 -1.98
C LEU A 18 20.95 -31.31 -1.76
N GLN A 19 22.26 -31.55 -1.83
CA GLN A 19 23.28 -30.51 -1.69
C GLN A 19 23.23 -29.49 -2.85
N TRP A 20 22.88 -29.96 -4.06
CA TRP A 20 22.76 -29.10 -5.24
C TRP A 20 21.49 -28.23 -5.20
N GLU A 21 20.37 -28.82 -4.76
CA GLU A 21 19.13 -28.06 -4.53
C GLU A 21 19.32 -26.99 -3.43
N ASP A 22 20.02 -27.32 -2.35
CA ASP A 22 20.34 -26.38 -1.27
C ASP A 22 21.26 -25.23 -1.75
N ASP A 23 22.23 -25.52 -2.62
CA ASP A 23 23.12 -24.50 -3.19
C ASP A 23 22.36 -23.55 -4.14
N ASP A 24 21.47 -24.06 -5.00
CA ASP A 24 20.68 -23.23 -5.91
C ASP A 24 19.69 -22.33 -5.15
N MET A 25 18.99 -22.86 -4.14
CA MET A 25 18.13 -22.04 -3.26
C MET A 25 18.92 -20.92 -2.58
N ALA A 26 20.14 -21.21 -2.12
CA ALA A 26 20.98 -20.23 -1.44
C ALA A 26 21.51 -19.15 -2.41
N LEU A 27 21.76 -19.48 -3.67
CA LEU A 27 22.13 -18.52 -4.70
C LEU A 27 20.95 -17.66 -5.16
N GLU A 28 19.76 -18.24 -5.27
CA GLU A 28 18.52 -17.52 -5.54
C GLU A 28 18.20 -16.52 -4.42
N ALA A 29 18.29 -16.97 -3.17
CA ALA A 29 18.15 -16.10 -2.01
C ALA A 29 19.18 -14.96 -2.00
N ALA A 30 20.43 -15.21 -2.41
CA ALA A 30 21.46 -14.18 -2.47
C ALA A 30 21.16 -13.11 -3.54
N ALA A 31 20.64 -13.53 -4.70
CA ALA A 31 20.18 -12.62 -5.75
C ALA A 31 18.98 -11.79 -5.27
N ALA A 32 17.96 -12.43 -4.71
CA ALA A 32 16.76 -11.78 -4.15
C ALA A 32 17.12 -10.78 -3.04
N ASN A 33 18.01 -11.16 -2.12
CA ASN A 33 18.52 -10.28 -1.06
C ASN A 33 19.29 -9.05 -1.58
N SER A 34 19.71 -9.09 -2.85
CA SER A 34 20.38 -7.99 -3.53
C SER A 34 19.47 -7.22 -4.49
N ARG A 35 18.16 -7.56 -4.55
CA ARG A 35 17.17 -7.07 -5.53
C ARG A 35 17.59 -7.32 -6.98
N LEU A 36 18.23 -8.45 -7.23
CA LEU A 36 18.61 -8.87 -8.57
C LEU A 36 17.83 -10.13 -8.94
N PRO A 37 17.33 -10.25 -10.19
CA PRO A 37 16.75 -11.50 -10.64
C PRO A 37 17.83 -12.58 -10.64
N PHE A 38 17.51 -13.80 -10.23
CA PHE A 38 18.49 -14.89 -10.12
C PHE A 38 19.00 -15.38 -11.48
N ASP A 39 18.10 -15.43 -12.47
CA ASP A 39 18.22 -16.21 -13.72
C ASP A 39 18.43 -15.35 -14.98
N LYS A 40 18.48 -14.03 -14.86
CA LYS A 40 18.63 -13.09 -15.99
C LYS A 40 19.46 -11.86 -15.62
N LEU A 41 19.94 -11.16 -16.65
CA LEU A 41 20.65 -9.90 -16.50
C LEU A 41 19.67 -8.73 -16.34
N THR A 42 20.05 -7.78 -15.51
CA THR A 42 19.43 -6.45 -15.47
C THR A 42 19.92 -5.57 -16.61
N SER A 43 19.20 -4.47 -16.91
CA SER A 43 19.64 -3.49 -17.90
C SER A 43 21.01 -2.88 -17.57
N GLN A 44 21.31 -2.74 -16.28
CA GLN A 44 22.59 -2.21 -15.79
C GLN A 44 23.75 -3.19 -16.01
N GLU A 45 23.49 -4.50 -15.84
CA GLU A 45 24.47 -5.55 -16.16
C GLU A 45 24.70 -5.64 -17.66
N LEU A 46 23.63 -5.62 -18.48
CA LEU A 46 23.72 -5.63 -19.94
C LEU A 46 24.59 -4.48 -20.48
N ALA A 47 24.50 -3.29 -19.86
CA ALA A 47 25.34 -2.14 -20.24
C ALA A 47 26.83 -2.35 -19.94
N CYS A 48 27.17 -3.13 -18.90
CA CYS A 48 28.56 -3.38 -18.47
C CYS A 48 29.15 -4.67 -19.07
N PHE A 49 28.28 -5.58 -19.51
CA PHE A 49 28.61 -6.91 -20.02
C PHE A 49 27.85 -7.23 -21.31
N PRO A 50 27.93 -6.38 -22.37
CA PRO A 50 27.23 -6.63 -23.62
C PRO A 50 27.70 -7.91 -24.31
N ASP A 51 28.94 -8.35 -24.05
CA ASP A 51 29.53 -9.58 -24.57
C ASP A 51 28.93 -10.86 -23.98
N ILE A 52 28.24 -10.78 -22.84
CA ILE A 52 27.73 -11.95 -22.11
C ILE A 52 26.35 -12.38 -22.62
N SER A 53 25.54 -11.45 -23.14
CA SER A 53 24.18 -11.75 -23.61
C SER A 53 24.14 -12.61 -24.87
N ASP A 54 25.23 -12.63 -25.64
CA ASP A 54 25.26 -13.27 -26.95
C ASP A 54 25.40 -14.80 -26.88
N ASN A 55 25.78 -15.34 -25.73
CA ASN A 55 26.01 -16.78 -25.54
C ASN A 55 25.41 -17.30 -24.23
N LYS A 56 24.53 -18.30 -24.33
CA LYS A 56 23.87 -18.94 -23.17
C LYS A 56 24.86 -19.49 -22.14
N ASN A 57 25.99 -20.04 -22.57
CA ASN A 57 26.98 -20.60 -21.64
C ASN A 57 27.70 -19.49 -20.86
N SER A 58 28.05 -18.39 -21.52
CA SER A 58 28.65 -17.21 -20.89
C SER A 58 27.68 -16.56 -19.90
N LEU A 59 26.40 -16.52 -20.25
CA LEU A 59 25.34 -16.04 -19.36
C LEU A 59 25.23 -16.89 -18.09
N LEU A 60 25.15 -18.23 -18.21
CA LEU A 60 25.06 -19.12 -17.05
C LEU A 60 26.29 -19.00 -16.15
N LEU A 61 27.49 -18.92 -16.74
CA LEU A 61 28.74 -18.69 -16.02
C LEU A 61 28.72 -17.36 -15.24
N TYR A 62 28.30 -16.27 -15.90
CA TYR A 62 28.18 -14.96 -15.26
C TYR A 62 27.19 -14.98 -14.08
N LEU A 63 25.98 -15.52 -14.29
CA LEU A 63 24.93 -15.53 -13.27
C LEU A 63 25.37 -16.30 -12.04
N TYR A 64 26.01 -17.46 -12.22
CA TYR A 64 26.57 -18.22 -11.10
C TYR A 64 27.64 -17.41 -10.34
N ILE A 65 28.64 -16.87 -11.03
CA ILE A 65 29.73 -16.09 -10.40
C ILE A 65 29.14 -14.89 -9.65
N ARG A 66 28.18 -14.19 -10.25
CA ARG A 66 27.48 -13.05 -9.64
C ARG A 66 26.75 -13.47 -8.38
N ASN A 67 25.90 -14.50 -8.44
CA ASN A 67 25.11 -14.97 -7.30
C ASN A 67 26.00 -15.51 -6.17
N LYS A 68 27.06 -16.25 -6.51
CA LYS A 68 28.01 -16.77 -5.52
C LYS A 68 28.77 -15.64 -4.85
N THR A 69 29.19 -14.62 -5.60
CA THR A 69 29.86 -13.44 -5.03
C THR A 69 28.95 -12.69 -4.06
N LEU A 70 27.68 -12.51 -4.41
CA LEU A 70 26.68 -11.91 -3.51
C LEU A 70 26.50 -12.74 -2.24
N GLN A 71 26.36 -14.06 -2.38
CA GLN A 71 26.22 -15.00 -1.27
C GLN A 71 27.41 -14.88 -0.30
N LEU A 72 28.65 -14.90 -0.82
CA LEU A 72 29.87 -14.78 -0.01
C LEU A 72 29.91 -13.47 0.79
N TRP A 73 29.50 -12.34 0.19
CA TRP A 73 29.40 -11.07 0.92
C TRP A 73 28.33 -11.10 2.01
N GLN A 74 27.18 -11.71 1.72
CA GLN A 74 26.06 -11.79 2.65
C GLN A 74 26.34 -12.71 3.85
N LEU A 75 27.24 -13.69 3.73
CA LEU A 75 27.67 -14.56 4.83
C LEU A 75 28.45 -13.78 5.91
N ASP A 76 29.38 -12.90 5.51
CA ASP A 76 30.14 -12.06 6.44
C ASP A 76 30.32 -10.62 5.90
N PRO A 77 29.29 -9.76 6.04
CA PRO A 77 29.36 -8.38 5.55
C PRO A 77 30.21 -7.48 6.44
N THR A 78 30.84 -8.01 7.49
CA THR A 78 31.66 -7.22 8.43
C THR A 78 33.10 -7.08 7.95
N LYS A 79 33.49 -7.80 6.89
CA LYS A 79 34.83 -7.76 6.30
C LYS A 79 34.76 -7.52 4.80
N GLU A 80 35.75 -6.83 4.26
CA GLU A 80 35.89 -6.64 2.82
C GLU A 80 35.98 -7.99 2.10
N LEU A 81 35.11 -8.21 1.11
CA LEU A 81 35.17 -9.34 0.20
C LEU A 81 36.13 -9.02 -0.96
N SER A 82 37.32 -9.60 -0.92
CA SER A 82 38.33 -9.42 -1.95
C SER A 82 38.08 -10.34 -3.17
N PHE A 83 38.57 -9.92 -4.34
CA PHE A 83 38.56 -10.74 -5.56
C PHE A 83 39.25 -12.11 -5.34
N GLU A 84 40.37 -12.11 -4.61
CA GLU A 84 41.13 -13.32 -4.31
C GLU A 84 40.31 -14.29 -3.45
N SER A 85 39.55 -13.76 -2.47
CA SER A 85 38.62 -14.56 -1.68
C SER A 85 37.47 -15.10 -2.51
N VAL A 86 36.89 -14.33 -3.43
CA VAL A 86 35.83 -14.84 -4.31
C VAL A 86 36.36 -16.01 -5.14
N LEU A 87 37.51 -15.82 -5.78
CA LEU A 87 38.07 -16.81 -6.67
C LEU A 87 38.44 -18.13 -5.96
N SER A 88 38.90 -18.07 -4.71
CA SER A 88 39.24 -19.28 -3.95
C SER A 88 38.02 -20.10 -3.49
N HIS A 89 36.82 -19.51 -3.52
CA HIS A 89 35.57 -20.17 -3.12
C HIS A 89 34.70 -20.58 -4.32
N LEU A 90 35.12 -20.28 -5.54
CA LEU A 90 34.44 -20.74 -6.75
C LEU A 90 34.87 -22.17 -7.08
N PRO A 91 33.94 -23.11 -7.27
CA PRO A 91 34.28 -24.44 -7.77
C PRO A 91 34.59 -24.39 -9.27
N SER A 92 35.36 -25.36 -9.74
CA SER A 92 35.50 -25.62 -11.18
C SER A 92 34.14 -26.01 -11.77
N PRO A 93 33.76 -25.49 -12.96
CA PRO A 93 34.56 -24.70 -13.90
C PRO A 93 34.44 -23.17 -13.73
N TYR A 94 33.77 -22.68 -12.69
CA TYR A 94 33.45 -21.25 -12.52
C TYR A 94 34.66 -20.39 -12.12
N ASP A 95 35.75 -21.01 -11.67
CA ASP A 95 37.03 -20.38 -11.36
C ASP A 95 37.97 -20.24 -12.57
N SER A 96 37.64 -20.87 -13.70
CA SER A 96 38.52 -20.98 -14.87
C SER A 96 38.78 -19.65 -15.58
N ASP A 97 37.77 -18.79 -15.72
CA ASP A 97 37.90 -17.46 -16.32
C ASP A 97 38.09 -16.37 -15.24
N ARG A 98 39.36 -16.20 -14.83
CA ARG A 98 39.76 -15.18 -13.85
C ARG A 98 39.39 -13.75 -14.29
N SER A 99 39.39 -13.47 -15.59
CA SER A 99 39.07 -12.14 -16.11
C SER A 99 37.60 -11.82 -15.90
N LEU A 100 36.73 -12.78 -16.21
CA LEU A 100 35.29 -12.66 -15.95
C LEU A 100 35.00 -12.51 -14.46
N VAL A 101 35.59 -13.36 -13.60
CA VAL A 101 35.41 -13.26 -12.14
C VAL A 101 35.82 -11.88 -11.61
N TYR A 102 36.95 -11.35 -12.08
CA TYR A 102 37.40 -10.01 -11.71
C TYR A 102 36.42 -8.92 -12.18
N ARG A 103 35.93 -8.99 -13.42
CA ARG A 103 34.95 -8.03 -13.95
C ARG A 103 33.66 -8.05 -13.14
N VAL A 104 33.15 -9.24 -12.79
CA VAL A 104 31.93 -9.42 -11.97
C VAL A 104 32.15 -8.83 -10.57
N HIS A 105 33.24 -9.18 -9.90
CA HIS A 105 33.59 -8.62 -8.58
C HIS A 105 33.68 -7.09 -8.64
N ALA A 106 34.39 -6.55 -9.63
CA ALA A 106 34.56 -5.11 -9.80
C ALA A 106 33.23 -4.39 -10.09
N PHE A 107 32.33 -5.00 -10.87
CA PHE A 107 30.98 -4.49 -11.11
C PHE A 107 30.16 -4.43 -9.81
N LEU A 108 30.08 -5.55 -9.09
CA LEU A 108 29.32 -5.64 -7.84
C LEU A 108 29.84 -4.66 -6.79
N GLN A 109 31.16 -4.51 -6.70
CA GLN A 109 31.81 -3.55 -5.82
C GLN A 109 31.53 -2.10 -6.24
N ARG A 110 31.65 -1.79 -7.54
CA ARG A 110 31.41 -0.43 -8.05
C ARG A 110 29.99 0.05 -7.79
N TYR A 111 29.01 -0.83 -7.96
CA TYR A 111 27.59 -0.51 -7.75
C TYR A 111 27.11 -0.83 -6.33
N SER A 112 28.02 -1.16 -5.41
CA SER A 112 27.75 -1.34 -3.99
C SER A 112 26.76 -2.47 -3.68
N TYR A 113 26.75 -3.53 -4.50
CA TYR A 113 26.09 -4.80 -4.16
C TYR A 113 26.89 -5.60 -3.13
N ILE A 114 28.21 -5.43 -3.13
CA ILE A 114 29.14 -5.95 -2.12
C ILE A 114 30.01 -4.81 -1.59
N ASN A 115 30.72 -5.02 -0.48
CA ASN A 115 31.68 -4.05 0.08
C ASN A 115 31.06 -2.66 0.29
N PHE A 116 29.86 -2.63 0.87
CA PHE A 116 29.15 -1.41 1.25
C PHE A 116 28.86 -1.37 2.75
N GLY A 117 28.55 -0.18 3.28
CA GLY A 117 28.32 -0.02 4.72
C GLY A 117 29.62 -0.16 5.51
N VAL A 118 29.55 -0.54 6.78
CA VAL A 118 30.69 -0.54 7.70
C VAL A 118 31.34 -1.92 7.82
N PHE A 119 32.53 -2.07 7.27
CA PHE A 119 33.30 -3.32 7.28
C PHE A 119 34.80 -3.05 7.49
N VAL A 120 35.52 -4.09 7.90
CA VAL A 120 36.97 -4.10 8.09
C VAL A 120 37.65 -4.27 6.73
N TYR A 121 38.58 -3.36 6.43
CA TYR A 121 39.37 -3.37 5.21
C TYR A 121 40.44 -4.45 5.31
N GLN A 122 40.55 -5.29 4.28
CA GLN A 122 41.60 -6.30 4.18
C GLN A 122 42.81 -5.78 3.42
N LYS A 123 42.62 -4.88 2.45
CA LYS A 123 43.70 -4.25 1.69
C LYS A 123 44.08 -2.89 2.29
N ALA A 124 45.36 -2.52 2.15
CA ALA A 124 45.82 -1.18 2.50
C ALA A 124 45.07 -0.14 1.66
N ARG A 125 44.71 0.99 2.28
CA ARG A 125 43.95 2.05 1.60
C ARG A 125 44.71 2.57 0.39
N VAL A 126 44.00 2.66 -0.73
CA VAL A 126 44.51 3.36 -1.92
C VAL A 126 44.75 4.82 -1.53
N LYS A 127 45.93 5.36 -1.86
CA LYS A 127 46.20 6.80 -1.63
C LYS A 127 45.15 7.63 -2.38
N PRO A 128 44.57 8.67 -1.74
CA PRO A 128 43.55 9.46 -2.40
C PRO A 128 44.07 10.02 -3.71
N VAL A 129 43.32 9.80 -4.79
CA VAL A 129 43.56 10.47 -6.07
C VAL A 129 43.36 11.97 -5.84
N ASN A 130 44.08 12.82 -6.58
CA ASN A 130 43.99 14.28 -6.46
C ASN A 130 42.69 14.87 -7.06
N LYS A 131 41.56 14.18 -6.84
CA LYS A 131 40.21 14.62 -7.20
C LYS A 131 39.40 14.73 -5.91
N ARG A 132 38.88 15.94 -5.67
CA ARG A 132 38.06 16.25 -4.49
C ARG A 132 36.57 16.20 -4.86
N VAL A 133 35.78 15.54 -4.01
CA VAL A 133 34.32 15.48 -4.11
C VAL A 133 33.72 16.12 -2.87
N ILE A 134 32.75 17.00 -3.06
CA ILE A 134 31.96 17.59 -1.97
C ILE A 134 30.59 16.94 -1.97
N VAL A 135 30.18 16.42 -0.81
CA VAL A 135 28.84 15.85 -0.58
C VAL A 135 28.04 16.81 0.28
N ILE A 136 26.88 17.26 -0.19
CA ILE A 136 26.00 18.17 0.55
C ILE A 136 24.94 17.34 1.30
N GLY A 137 24.96 17.46 2.62
CA GLY A 137 24.08 16.76 3.56
C GLY A 137 24.73 15.49 4.11
N ALA A 138 24.81 15.39 5.44
CA ALA A 138 25.24 14.21 6.19
C ALA A 138 24.06 13.36 6.67
N GLY A 139 23.01 13.23 5.83
CA GLY A 139 21.97 12.22 5.99
C GLY A 139 22.41 10.83 5.50
N ALA A 140 21.52 9.83 5.57
CA ALA A 140 21.83 8.47 5.17
C ALA A 140 22.39 8.36 3.73
N SER A 141 21.78 9.05 2.76
CA SER A 141 22.23 9.05 1.37
C SER A 141 23.63 9.66 1.21
N GLY A 142 23.88 10.82 1.81
CA GLY A 142 25.16 11.52 1.72
C GLY A 142 26.29 10.75 2.40
N LEU A 143 26.04 10.18 3.58
CA LEU A 143 27.05 9.36 4.28
C LEU A 143 27.37 8.07 3.54
N ALA A 144 26.36 7.39 2.97
CA ALA A 144 26.57 6.20 2.15
C ALA A 144 27.43 6.52 0.91
N ALA A 145 27.09 7.59 0.18
CA ALA A 145 27.86 8.04 -0.97
C ALA A 145 29.30 8.43 -0.59
N ALA A 146 29.46 9.24 0.46
CA ALA A 146 30.78 9.69 0.91
C ALA A 146 31.69 8.51 1.26
N ARG A 147 31.13 7.51 1.95
CA ARG A 147 31.84 6.29 2.32
C ARG A 147 32.29 5.47 1.10
N GLN A 148 31.39 5.24 0.13
CA GLN A 148 31.76 4.48 -1.08
C GLN A 148 32.79 5.23 -1.93
N LEU A 149 32.66 6.56 -2.09
CA LEU A 149 33.63 7.37 -2.83
C LEU A 149 35.01 7.38 -2.17
N GLN A 150 35.06 7.46 -0.83
CA GLN A 150 36.31 7.34 -0.07
C GLN A 150 36.91 5.93 -0.19
N TYR A 151 36.08 4.88 -0.15
CA TYR A 151 36.49 3.50 -0.40
C TYR A 151 37.15 3.35 -1.78
N PHE A 152 36.63 4.03 -2.80
CA PHE A 152 37.24 4.09 -4.15
C PHE A 152 38.46 5.02 -4.26
N GLY A 153 38.97 5.56 -3.15
CA GLY A 153 40.19 6.36 -3.12
C GLY A 153 40.00 7.81 -3.56
N LEU A 154 38.81 8.39 -3.44
CA LEU A 154 38.59 9.81 -3.68
C LEU A 154 38.76 10.62 -2.38
N ASN A 155 39.15 11.89 -2.51
CA ASN A 155 39.15 12.83 -1.39
C ASN A 155 37.74 13.41 -1.22
N VAL A 156 37.05 13.08 -0.13
CA VAL A 156 35.64 13.44 0.09
C VAL A 156 35.49 14.35 1.30
N VAL A 157 34.79 15.48 1.09
CA VAL A 157 34.37 16.40 2.15
C VAL A 157 32.85 16.40 2.20
N VAL A 158 32.27 16.29 3.40
CA VAL A 158 30.81 16.34 3.61
C VAL A 158 30.45 17.67 4.26
N ILE A 159 29.40 18.34 3.77
CA ILE A 159 28.93 19.60 4.31
C ILE A 159 27.51 19.41 4.86
N GLU A 160 27.30 19.64 6.15
CA GLU A 160 26.01 19.47 6.82
C GLU A 160 25.53 20.80 7.43
N ALA A 161 24.25 21.13 7.23
CA ALA A 161 23.68 22.37 7.74
C ALA A 161 23.37 22.29 9.24
N ARG A 162 23.06 21.11 9.77
CA ARG A 162 22.72 20.87 11.16
C ARG A 162 23.97 20.60 12.00
N TRP A 163 23.84 20.82 13.31
CA TRP A 163 24.87 20.44 14.30
C TRP A 163 25.04 18.92 14.47
N ARG A 164 24.26 18.11 13.75
CA ARG A 164 24.25 16.65 13.82
C ARG A 164 24.16 16.04 12.43
N THR A 165 24.70 14.84 12.31
CA THR A 165 24.46 13.92 11.19
C THR A 165 23.06 13.27 11.27
N GLY A 166 22.70 12.50 10.25
CA GLY A 166 21.47 11.70 10.18
C GLY A 166 20.32 12.37 9.44
N GLY A 167 20.31 13.69 9.31
CA GLY A 167 19.24 14.41 8.60
C GLY A 167 17.87 14.08 9.18
N ARG A 168 17.00 13.41 8.39
CA ARG A 168 15.66 12.97 8.79
C ARG A 168 15.66 11.80 9.79
N ILE A 169 16.78 11.11 9.98
CA ILE A 169 16.94 10.11 11.05
C ILE A 169 17.39 10.86 12.30
N SER A 170 16.55 10.89 13.34
CA SER A 170 16.72 11.79 14.48
C SER A 170 16.25 11.16 15.78
N THR A 171 17.19 10.71 16.61
CA THR A 171 16.87 10.13 17.91
C THR A 171 16.96 11.18 19.02
N TYR A 172 15.85 11.41 19.73
CA TYR A 172 15.85 12.10 21.00
C TYR A 172 16.44 11.20 22.09
N ARG A 173 17.37 11.75 22.88
CA ARG A 173 18.03 11.03 23.97
C ARG A 173 18.01 11.91 25.22
N LYS A 174 17.31 11.44 26.25
CA LYS A 174 17.35 12.03 27.60
C LYS A 174 18.18 11.10 28.49
N PRO A 175 19.28 11.59 29.10
CA PRO A 175 20.14 10.76 29.94
C PRO A 175 19.47 10.31 31.24
N MET A 176 18.69 11.18 31.89
CA MET A 176 18.01 10.89 33.15
C MET A 176 16.58 11.49 33.21
N PRO A 177 15.53 10.68 33.41
CA PRO A 177 15.55 9.22 33.26
C PRO A 177 15.99 8.85 31.84
N ARG A 178 16.61 7.68 31.68
CA ARG A 178 17.08 7.22 30.37
C ARG A 178 15.86 7.02 29.46
N CYS A 179 15.71 7.91 28.49
CA CYS A 179 14.64 7.86 27.50
C CYS A 179 15.26 8.04 26.11
N VAL A 180 14.87 7.16 25.20
CA VAL A 180 15.29 7.16 23.79
C VAL A 180 14.02 7.07 22.97
N ALA A 181 13.86 7.99 22.02
CA ALA A 181 12.73 8.00 21.11
C ALA A 181 13.18 8.51 19.74
N ASP A 182 12.77 7.85 18.67
CA ASP A 182 13.03 8.34 17.32
C ASP A 182 11.95 9.35 16.91
N LEU A 183 12.39 10.53 16.49
CA LEU A 183 11.55 11.62 15.96
C LEU A 183 11.45 11.58 14.42
N GLY A 184 12.06 10.57 13.80
CA GLY A 184 12.16 10.40 12.36
C GLY A 184 11.96 8.93 11.99
N ALA A 185 12.83 8.40 11.13
CA ALA A 185 12.76 6.97 10.77
C ALA A 185 12.94 6.07 12.01
N MET A 186 11.98 5.18 12.23
CA MET A 186 11.93 4.25 13.37
C MET A 186 11.69 2.78 12.97
N PHE A 187 11.19 2.54 11.76
CA PHE A 187 10.90 1.20 11.25
C PHE A 187 11.89 0.79 10.17
N VAL A 188 12.28 -0.48 10.20
CA VAL A 188 12.91 -1.20 9.10
C VAL A 188 11.80 -2.06 8.49
N MET A 189 11.32 -1.66 7.32
CA MET A 189 10.22 -2.33 6.62
C MET A 189 10.77 -3.55 5.87
N GLY A 190 10.52 -4.74 6.38
CA GLY A 190 10.99 -6.00 5.79
C GLY A 190 12.51 -6.17 5.88
N LEU A 191 12.96 -7.42 5.95
CA LEU A 191 14.38 -7.74 6.14
C LEU A 191 14.99 -8.43 4.92
N VAL A 192 14.17 -9.12 4.13
CA VAL A 192 14.62 -9.80 2.91
C VAL A 192 14.81 -8.75 1.82
N GLY A 193 15.96 -8.75 1.15
CA GLY A 193 16.27 -7.70 0.16
C GLY A 193 16.68 -6.34 0.73
N ASN A 194 16.49 -6.09 2.02
CA ASN A 194 16.69 -4.76 2.60
C ASN A 194 18.16 -4.52 3.00
N PRO A 195 18.90 -3.55 2.40
CA PRO A 195 20.32 -3.31 2.69
C PRO A 195 20.54 -2.82 4.12
N ILE A 196 19.50 -2.31 4.79
CA ILE A 196 19.56 -1.95 6.19
C ILE A 196 19.78 -3.18 7.07
N ALA A 197 19.35 -4.38 6.67
CA ALA A 197 19.64 -5.61 7.39
C ALA A 197 21.16 -5.91 7.40
N THR A 198 21.84 -5.71 6.28
CA THR A 198 23.30 -5.82 6.18
C THR A 198 23.99 -4.81 7.09
N VAL A 199 23.55 -3.55 7.06
CA VAL A 199 24.10 -2.49 7.92
C VAL A 199 23.83 -2.77 9.41
N ALA A 200 22.65 -3.28 9.76
CA ALA A 200 22.33 -3.66 11.13
C ALA A 200 23.29 -4.73 11.66
N ARG A 201 23.62 -5.75 10.83
CA ARG A 201 24.61 -6.78 11.18
C ARG A 201 26.01 -6.18 11.39
N GLN A 202 26.43 -5.28 10.51
CA GLN A 202 27.72 -4.59 10.59
C GLN A 202 27.90 -3.77 11.88
N PHE A 203 26.82 -3.16 12.38
CA PHE A 203 26.81 -2.40 13.63
C PHE A 203 26.42 -3.24 14.86
N ASN A 204 26.19 -4.54 14.69
CA ASN A 204 25.66 -5.43 15.73
C ASN A 204 24.40 -4.84 16.41
N LEU A 205 23.46 -4.34 15.59
CA LEU A 205 22.18 -3.80 16.04
C LEU A 205 21.17 -4.93 16.19
N TYR A 206 20.46 -4.90 17.33
CA TYR A 206 19.31 -5.76 17.53
C TYR A 206 18.06 -5.10 16.94
N LEU A 207 17.32 -5.86 16.13
CA LEU A 207 16.07 -5.46 15.51
C LEU A 207 14.93 -6.26 16.16
N HIS A 208 13.96 -5.55 16.74
CA HIS A 208 12.79 -6.14 17.38
C HIS A 208 11.65 -6.21 16.37
N PRO A 209 11.09 -7.40 16.08
CA PRO A 209 9.93 -7.51 15.20
C PRO A 209 8.73 -6.79 15.80
N PHE A 210 7.95 -6.15 14.94
CA PHE A 210 6.72 -5.47 15.28
C PHE A 210 5.53 -6.29 14.78
N ASP A 211 4.59 -6.62 15.68
CA ASP A 211 3.34 -7.27 15.29
C ASP A 211 2.28 -6.22 14.94
N ALA A 212 2.05 -6.05 13.63
CA ALA A 212 1.04 -5.13 13.12
C ALA A 212 -0.40 -5.55 13.49
N ASN A 213 -0.64 -6.81 13.87
CA ASN A 213 -1.97 -7.31 14.21
C ASN A 213 -2.41 -6.96 15.64
N ASP A 214 -1.51 -6.48 16.50
CA ASP A 214 -1.82 -6.06 17.86
C ASP A 214 -2.00 -4.53 17.97
N CYS A 215 -2.96 -4.00 17.22
CA CYS A 215 -3.33 -2.58 17.25
C CYS A 215 -4.76 -2.39 17.78
N PRO A 216 -4.99 -2.37 19.10
CA PRO A 216 -6.32 -2.11 19.64
C PRO A 216 -6.77 -0.66 19.40
N LEU A 217 -7.92 -0.49 18.76
CA LEU A 217 -8.53 0.83 18.56
C LEU A 217 -9.37 1.26 19.77
N PHE A 218 -9.34 2.55 20.07
CA PHE A 218 -10.12 3.20 21.12
C PHE A 218 -10.89 4.38 20.52
N ASP A 219 -12.16 4.51 20.88
CA ASP A 219 -12.99 5.64 20.48
C ASP A 219 -12.61 6.91 21.27
N SER A 220 -13.18 8.04 20.87
CA SER A 220 -13.00 9.36 21.46
C SER A 220 -13.35 9.45 22.96
N ASP A 221 -14.18 8.54 23.47
CA ASP A 221 -14.53 8.42 24.89
C ASP A 221 -13.56 7.52 25.67
N GLY A 222 -12.56 6.93 25.01
CA GLY A 222 -11.60 5.99 25.56
C GLY A 222 -12.11 4.54 25.61
N ALA A 223 -13.30 4.24 25.09
CA ALA A 223 -13.83 2.89 25.04
C ALA A 223 -13.10 2.06 23.96
N LYS A 224 -12.76 0.82 24.31
CA LYS A 224 -12.12 -0.11 23.37
C LYS A 224 -13.11 -0.57 22.30
N ILE A 225 -12.73 -0.47 21.03
CA ILE A 225 -13.51 -0.96 19.90
C ILE A 225 -13.52 -2.50 19.90
N LYS A 226 -14.69 -3.08 19.64
CA LYS A 226 -14.85 -4.53 19.54
C LYS A 226 -14.14 -5.04 18.27
N LYS A 227 -13.32 -6.10 18.41
CA LYS A 227 -12.57 -6.71 17.28
C LYS A 227 -13.43 -7.05 16.07
N ASN A 228 -14.67 -7.54 16.26
CA ASN A 228 -15.56 -7.86 15.13
C ASN A 228 -15.96 -6.60 14.35
N ARG A 229 -16.14 -5.47 15.04
CA ARG A 229 -16.50 -4.22 14.40
C ARG A 229 -15.34 -3.61 13.64
N ASP A 230 -14.17 -3.61 14.28
CA ASP A 230 -12.88 -3.22 13.67
C ASP A 230 -12.66 -3.96 12.34
N ARG A 231 -12.72 -5.30 12.37
CA ARG A 231 -12.62 -6.14 11.16
C ARG A 231 -13.65 -5.81 10.08
N MET A 232 -14.92 -5.56 10.45
CA MET A 232 -15.95 -5.21 9.47
C MET A 232 -15.62 -3.87 8.78
N VAL A 233 -15.14 -2.89 9.52
CA VAL A 233 -14.76 -1.59 8.96
C VAL A 233 -13.51 -1.70 8.09
N GLU A 234 -12.52 -2.47 8.54
CA GLU A 234 -11.30 -2.75 7.77
C GLU A 234 -11.61 -3.41 6.41
N VAL A 235 -12.54 -4.37 6.38
CA VAL A 235 -13.01 -4.98 5.12
C VAL A 235 -13.60 -3.91 4.20
N VAL A 236 -14.48 -3.04 4.72
CA VAL A 236 -15.08 -1.97 3.90
C VAL A 236 -14.02 -0.98 3.42
N PHE A 237 -13.05 -0.62 4.26
CA PHE A 237 -11.93 0.23 3.87
C PHE A 237 -11.14 -0.39 2.70
N ASN A 238 -10.77 -1.67 2.80
CA ASN A 238 -10.03 -2.38 1.74
C ASN A 238 -10.85 -2.55 0.44
N GLU A 239 -12.17 -2.72 0.53
CA GLU A 239 -13.06 -2.71 -0.63
C GLU A 239 -13.05 -1.34 -1.33
N ILE A 240 -13.03 -0.24 -0.56
CA ILE A 240 -12.94 1.11 -1.11
C ILE A 240 -11.59 1.32 -1.79
N VAL A 241 -10.48 0.96 -1.13
CA VAL A 241 -9.11 1.03 -1.70
C VAL A 241 -9.05 0.28 -3.03
N SER A 242 -9.56 -0.95 -3.06
CA SER A 242 -9.60 -1.80 -4.25
C SER A 242 -10.47 -1.20 -5.36
N THR A 243 -11.59 -0.58 -5.00
CA THR A 243 -12.47 0.12 -5.97
C THR A 243 -11.77 1.33 -6.57
N VAL A 244 -11.07 2.11 -5.76
CA VAL A 244 -10.28 3.27 -6.22
C VAL A 244 -9.17 2.81 -7.16
N ALA A 245 -8.42 1.77 -6.81
CA ALA A 245 -7.38 1.18 -7.67
C ALA A 245 -7.96 0.68 -9.01
N TYR A 246 -9.11 -0.02 -8.97
CA TYR A 246 -9.80 -0.46 -10.18
C TYR A 246 -10.21 0.71 -11.08
N ILE A 247 -10.72 1.81 -10.50
CA ILE A 247 -11.07 3.01 -11.26
C ILE A 247 -9.82 3.63 -11.88
N ALA A 248 -8.72 3.72 -11.13
CA ALA A 248 -7.46 4.31 -11.61
C ALA A 248 -6.91 3.55 -12.83
N GLN A 249 -6.91 2.21 -12.78
CA GLN A 249 -6.38 1.35 -13.84
C GLN A 249 -7.30 1.30 -15.08
N ASN A 250 -8.61 1.13 -14.89
CA ASN A 250 -9.53 0.87 -16.01
C ASN A 250 -10.14 2.12 -16.62
N LYS A 251 -10.14 3.25 -15.90
CA LYS A 251 -10.66 4.53 -16.39
C LYS A 251 -9.53 5.54 -16.54
N GLY A 252 -8.39 5.13 -17.11
CA GLY A 252 -7.09 5.83 -17.19
C GLY A 252 -7.06 7.27 -17.76
N GLN A 253 -8.19 7.94 -17.88
CA GLN A 253 -8.36 9.35 -18.20
C GLN A 253 -9.48 10.03 -17.42
N ALA A 254 -9.93 9.49 -16.28
CA ALA A 254 -10.92 10.12 -15.43
C ALA A 254 -10.38 11.48 -14.97
N ARG A 255 -10.79 12.55 -15.66
CA ARG A 255 -10.48 13.92 -15.28
C ARG A 255 -11.64 14.45 -14.49
N PHE A 256 -11.38 14.80 -13.24
CA PHE A 256 -12.32 15.56 -12.44
C PHE A 256 -12.01 17.04 -12.67
N LEU A 257 -12.99 17.80 -13.19
CA LEU A 257 -12.84 19.24 -13.48
C LEU A 257 -11.59 19.58 -14.32
N GLY A 258 -11.24 18.72 -15.28
CA GLY A 258 -10.09 18.94 -16.18
C GLY A 258 -8.72 18.57 -15.61
N ARG A 259 -8.62 18.19 -14.33
CA ARG A 259 -7.38 17.71 -13.68
C ARG A 259 -7.46 16.23 -13.30
N LYS A 260 -6.30 15.62 -13.03
CA LYS A 260 -6.25 14.30 -12.41
C LYS A 260 -6.82 14.41 -10.97
N PRO A 261 -7.73 13.51 -10.57
CA PRO A 261 -8.22 13.46 -9.19
C PRO A 261 -7.08 13.09 -8.23
N SER A 262 -7.16 13.64 -7.02
CA SER A 262 -6.39 13.16 -5.88
C SER A 262 -6.97 11.85 -5.36
N LEU A 263 -6.17 11.13 -4.58
CA LEU A 263 -6.60 9.91 -3.93
C LEU A 263 -7.75 10.17 -2.93
N GLY A 264 -7.69 11.28 -2.19
CA GLY A 264 -8.74 11.70 -1.25
C GLY A 264 -10.09 11.94 -1.94
N GLU A 265 -10.11 12.66 -3.07
CA GLU A 265 -11.34 12.87 -3.85
C GLU A 265 -11.93 11.57 -4.40
N ALA A 266 -11.07 10.61 -4.76
CA ALA A 266 -11.50 9.30 -5.22
C ALA A 266 -12.18 8.52 -4.08
N TYR A 267 -11.57 8.52 -2.88
CA TYR A 267 -12.15 7.93 -1.68
C TYR A 267 -13.52 8.52 -1.34
N GLU A 268 -13.65 9.85 -1.33
CA GLU A 268 -14.93 10.52 -1.07
C GLU A 268 -15.99 10.16 -2.13
N THR A 269 -15.60 10.15 -3.39
CA THR A 269 -16.51 9.81 -4.49
C THR A 269 -17.04 8.38 -4.36
N VAL A 270 -16.18 7.42 -4.06
CA VAL A 270 -16.60 6.02 -3.85
C VAL A 270 -17.50 5.92 -2.61
N MET A 271 -17.16 6.60 -1.51
CA MET A 271 -17.99 6.62 -0.31
C MET A 271 -19.40 7.16 -0.59
N ILE A 272 -19.52 8.29 -1.29
CA ILE A 272 -20.80 8.88 -1.71
C ILE A 272 -21.59 7.91 -2.60
N GLN A 273 -20.91 7.21 -3.52
CA GLN A 273 -21.57 6.22 -4.39
C GLN A 273 -22.09 5.00 -3.61
N LEU A 274 -21.35 4.52 -2.61
CA LEU A 274 -21.79 3.42 -1.75
C LEU A 274 -23.01 3.82 -0.91
N GLU A 275 -23.00 5.03 -0.34
CA GLU A 275 -24.14 5.57 0.41
C GLU A 275 -25.38 5.72 -0.50
N HIS A 276 -25.20 6.32 -1.69
CA HIS A 276 -26.27 6.44 -2.67
C HIS A 276 -26.84 5.08 -3.10
N ARG A 277 -25.97 4.08 -3.31
CA ARG A 277 -26.39 2.71 -3.64
C ARG A 277 -27.21 2.08 -2.51
N HIS A 278 -26.83 2.32 -1.26
CA HIS A 278 -27.59 1.86 -0.10
C HIS A 278 -28.96 2.55 -0.01
N GLN A 279 -29.00 3.87 -0.11
CA GLN A 279 -30.26 4.64 -0.11
C GLN A 279 -31.20 4.19 -1.23
N SER A 280 -30.66 3.90 -2.42
CA SER A 280 -31.42 3.36 -3.55
C SER A 280 -32.04 1.99 -3.24
N LYS A 281 -31.32 1.11 -2.50
CA LYS A 281 -31.85 -0.19 -2.05
C LYS A 281 -32.98 0.00 -1.03
N VAL A 282 -32.81 0.89 -0.05
CA VAL A 282 -33.83 1.22 0.95
C VAL A 282 -35.08 1.77 0.28
N LEU A 283 -34.93 2.70 -0.67
CA LEU A 283 -36.04 3.25 -1.43
C LEU A 283 -36.80 2.16 -2.21
N LYS A 284 -36.06 1.28 -2.90
CA LYS A 284 -36.65 0.17 -3.64
C LYS A 284 -37.45 -0.78 -2.73
N TYR A 285 -36.90 -1.10 -1.55
CA TYR A 285 -37.58 -1.90 -0.54
C TYR A 285 -38.94 -1.29 -0.16
N TRP A 286 -38.98 0.00 0.20
CA TRP A 286 -40.21 0.67 0.59
C TRP A 286 -41.21 0.82 -0.56
N GLN A 287 -40.73 0.99 -1.80
CA GLN A 287 -41.58 0.99 -2.98
C GLN A 287 -42.26 -0.37 -3.21
N ASP A 288 -41.52 -1.46 -3.05
CA ASP A 288 -42.05 -2.82 -3.18
C ASP A 288 -42.99 -3.17 -2.02
N TYR A 289 -42.65 -2.77 -0.79
CA TYR A 289 -43.53 -2.90 0.39
C TYR A 289 -44.86 -2.16 0.18
N ARG A 290 -44.80 -0.92 -0.29
CA ARG A 290 -45.99 -0.13 -0.65
C ARG A 290 -46.80 -0.80 -1.75
N ARG A 291 -46.17 -1.40 -2.76
CA ARG A 291 -46.87 -2.10 -3.86
C ARG A 291 -47.70 -3.28 -3.32
N ILE A 292 -47.20 -4.01 -2.33
CA ILE A 292 -47.95 -5.10 -1.66
C ILE A 292 -49.13 -4.51 -0.89
N LEU A 293 -48.92 -3.45 -0.11
CA LEU A 293 -50.00 -2.77 0.64
C LEU A 293 -51.10 -2.22 -0.27
N GLU A 294 -50.75 -1.61 -1.40
CA GLU A 294 -51.72 -1.05 -2.36
C GLU A 294 -52.60 -2.16 -2.99
N LYS A 295 -52.11 -3.41 -3.09
CA LYS A 295 -52.93 -4.55 -3.53
C LYS A 295 -54.02 -4.94 -2.53
N ILE A 296 -53.83 -4.69 -1.23
CA ILE A 296 -54.80 -5.01 -0.17
C ILE A 296 -55.99 -4.04 -0.20
N LYS A 297 -55.75 -2.77 -0.51
CA LYS A 297 -56.79 -1.72 -0.49
C LYS A 297 -58.02 -2.03 -1.36
N PRO A 298 -57.91 -2.37 -2.66
CA PRO A 298 -59.09 -2.63 -3.49
C PRO A 298 -59.84 -3.89 -3.04
N ILE A 299 -59.12 -4.92 -2.56
CA ILE A 299 -59.75 -6.16 -2.05
C ILE A 299 -60.58 -5.84 -0.81
N ARG A 300 -60.03 -5.08 0.15
CA ARG A 300 -60.79 -4.64 1.32
C ARG A 300 -62.01 -3.79 0.95
N ARG A 301 -61.87 -2.87 -0.02
CA ARG A 301 -63.00 -2.07 -0.51
C ARG A 301 -64.10 -2.96 -1.10
N ALA A 302 -63.73 -3.94 -1.92
CA ALA A 302 -64.68 -4.90 -2.49
C ALA A 302 -65.35 -5.75 -1.39
N MET A 303 -64.59 -6.23 -0.40
CA MET A 303 -65.14 -6.99 0.73
C MET A 303 -66.14 -6.18 1.56
N ILE A 304 -65.93 -4.87 1.74
CA ILE A 304 -66.90 -3.99 2.43
C ILE A 304 -68.21 -3.92 1.64
N VAL A 305 -68.14 -3.80 0.30
CA VAL A 305 -69.33 -3.79 -0.56
C VAL A 305 -70.07 -5.12 -0.50
N VAL A 306 -69.34 -6.25 -0.60
CA VAL A 306 -69.94 -7.60 -0.52
C VAL A 306 -70.58 -7.82 0.84
N ARG A 307 -69.95 -7.39 1.94
CA ARG A 307 -70.54 -7.49 3.29
C ARG A 307 -71.86 -6.74 3.38
N LYS A 308 -71.93 -5.52 2.85
CA LYS A 308 -73.18 -4.74 2.83
C LYS A 308 -74.28 -5.44 2.02
N ALA A 309 -73.92 -6.02 0.86
CA ALA A 309 -74.87 -6.81 0.08
C ALA A 309 -75.37 -8.05 0.82
N MET A 310 -74.52 -8.71 1.61
CA MET A 310 -74.93 -9.83 2.46
C MET A 310 -75.95 -9.38 3.51
N GLU A 311 -75.71 -8.25 4.19
CA GLU A 311 -76.66 -7.68 5.17
C GLU A 311 -78.02 -7.34 4.51
N GLU A 312 -78.01 -6.79 3.29
CA GLU A 312 -79.23 -6.51 2.52
C GLU A 312 -79.97 -7.80 2.08
N LEU A 313 -79.24 -8.83 1.65
CA LEU A 313 -79.79 -10.13 1.28
C LEU A 313 -80.38 -10.87 2.49
N GLU A 314 -79.72 -10.84 3.64
CA GLU A 314 -80.23 -11.41 4.90
C GLU A 314 -81.55 -10.74 5.32
N ALA A 315 -81.63 -9.40 5.22
CA ALA A 315 -82.85 -8.67 5.50
C ALA A 315 -83.98 -9.01 4.50
N ALA A 316 -83.67 -9.16 3.21
CA ALA A 316 -84.62 -9.58 2.19
C ALA A 316 -85.15 -11.00 2.42
N ILE A 317 -84.27 -11.95 2.75
CA ILE A 317 -84.62 -13.33 3.10
C ILE A 317 -85.58 -13.35 4.28
N LEU A 318 -85.29 -12.59 5.35
CA LEU A 318 -86.16 -12.51 6.53
C LEU A 318 -87.56 -12.02 6.14
N LYS A 319 -87.64 -10.93 5.39
CA LYS A 319 -88.91 -10.34 4.94
C LYS A 319 -89.71 -11.28 4.02
N THR A 320 -89.05 -11.94 3.07
CA THR A 320 -89.71 -12.89 2.15
C THR A 320 -90.15 -14.16 2.90
N THR A 321 -89.40 -14.59 3.92
CA THR A 321 -89.81 -15.69 4.82
C THR A 321 -91.07 -15.34 5.62
N GLU A 322 -91.17 -14.13 6.16
CA GLU A 322 -92.37 -13.65 6.85
C GLU A 322 -93.59 -13.61 5.91
N ARG A 323 -93.41 -13.13 4.67
CA ARG A 323 -94.47 -13.12 3.65
C ARG A 323 -94.91 -14.55 3.29
N LEU A 324 -93.97 -15.49 3.17
CA LEU A 324 -94.27 -16.89 2.90
C LEU A 324 -95.09 -17.53 4.03
N ARG A 325 -94.81 -17.20 5.30
CA ARG A 325 -95.59 -17.67 6.46
C ARG A 325 -97.02 -17.13 6.47
N GLY A 326 -97.27 -15.97 5.87
CA GLY A 326 -98.59 -15.34 5.78
C GLY A 326 -99.35 -15.61 4.47
N ALA A 327 -98.80 -16.38 3.54
CA ALA A 327 -99.39 -16.63 2.24
C ALA A 327 -100.60 -17.59 2.31
N SER A 328 -101.67 -17.26 1.59
CA SER A 328 -102.95 -18.00 1.63
C SER A 328 -103.25 -18.81 0.36
N THR A 329 -102.47 -18.65 -0.71
CA THR A 329 -102.68 -19.38 -1.98
C THR A 329 -101.46 -20.19 -2.40
N GLU A 330 -101.67 -21.37 -2.99
CA GLU A 330 -100.58 -22.24 -3.47
C GLU A 330 -99.67 -21.54 -4.49
N LYS A 331 -100.25 -20.72 -5.37
CA LYS A 331 -99.49 -19.98 -6.39
C LYS A 331 -98.57 -18.92 -5.77
N GLU A 332 -99.02 -18.26 -4.71
CA GLU A 332 -98.23 -17.26 -3.97
C GLU A 332 -97.13 -17.92 -3.14
N MET A 333 -97.42 -19.05 -2.48
CA MET A 333 -96.41 -19.84 -1.77
C MET A 333 -95.31 -20.34 -2.71
N ALA A 334 -95.67 -20.87 -3.88
CA ALA A 334 -94.70 -21.35 -4.86
C ALA A 334 -93.80 -20.23 -5.41
N ALA A 335 -94.37 -19.04 -5.66
CA ALA A 335 -93.61 -17.88 -6.13
C ALA A 335 -92.64 -17.35 -5.06
N LEU A 336 -93.10 -17.23 -3.80
CA LEU A 336 -92.27 -16.78 -2.67
C LEU A 336 -91.20 -17.82 -2.31
N SER A 337 -91.48 -19.12 -2.47
CA SER A 337 -90.48 -20.17 -2.30
C SER A 337 -89.37 -20.09 -3.35
N ALA A 338 -89.72 -19.86 -4.62
CA ALA A 338 -88.72 -19.69 -5.68
C ALA A 338 -87.89 -18.40 -5.50
N GLU A 339 -88.52 -17.30 -5.04
CA GLU A 339 -87.82 -16.06 -4.67
C GLU A 339 -86.84 -16.31 -3.51
N LEU A 340 -87.26 -17.06 -2.49
CA LEU A 340 -86.43 -17.42 -1.35
C LEU A 340 -85.22 -18.28 -1.76
N ASP A 341 -85.42 -19.27 -2.64
CA ASP A 341 -84.33 -20.10 -3.16
C ASP A 341 -83.29 -19.27 -3.93
N LEU A 342 -83.75 -18.31 -4.74
CA LEU A 342 -82.87 -17.40 -5.46
C LEU A 342 -82.05 -16.52 -4.50
N LEU A 343 -82.69 -15.92 -3.49
CA LEU A 343 -82.02 -15.09 -2.48
C LEU A 343 -80.97 -15.90 -1.69
N HIS A 344 -81.26 -17.16 -1.35
CA HIS A 344 -80.28 -18.05 -0.71
C HIS A 344 -79.10 -18.42 -1.62
N VAL A 345 -79.31 -18.53 -2.93
CA VAL A 345 -78.22 -18.71 -3.90
C VAL A 345 -77.35 -17.46 -3.97
N GLU A 346 -77.96 -16.28 -4.08
CA GLU A 346 -77.23 -14.99 -4.11
C GLU A 346 -76.44 -14.74 -2.82
N LEU A 347 -77.02 -15.07 -1.65
CA LEU A 347 -76.31 -14.96 -0.36
C LEU A 347 -75.12 -15.93 -0.30
N ARG A 348 -75.27 -17.18 -0.76
CA ARG A 348 -74.16 -18.14 -0.84
C ARG A 348 -73.03 -17.64 -1.74
N ASP A 349 -73.38 -17.07 -2.89
CA ASP A 349 -72.39 -16.49 -3.80
C ASP A 349 -71.68 -15.28 -3.19
N ALA A 350 -72.41 -14.43 -2.45
CA ALA A 350 -71.82 -13.29 -1.74
C ALA A 350 -70.85 -13.75 -0.63
N ILE A 351 -71.22 -14.74 0.18
CA ILE A 351 -70.35 -15.36 1.20
C ILE A 351 -69.07 -15.89 0.54
N LYS A 352 -69.21 -16.65 -0.56
CA LYS A 352 -68.05 -17.20 -1.27
C LYS A 352 -67.08 -16.11 -1.76
N ARG A 353 -67.61 -15.02 -2.35
CA ARG A 353 -66.78 -13.87 -2.78
C ARG A 353 -66.09 -13.18 -1.60
N TYR A 354 -66.77 -13.08 -0.46
CA TYR A 354 -66.18 -12.52 0.76
C TYR A 354 -65.03 -13.40 1.28
N ASP A 355 -65.23 -14.72 1.35
CA ASP A 355 -64.21 -15.69 1.80
C ASP A 355 -62.98 -15.73 0.88
N GLU A 356 -63.18 -15.65 -0.44
CA GLU A 356 -62.09 -15.53 -1.41
C GLU A 356 -61.29 -14.23 -1.21
N GLY A 357 -61.98 -13.11 -0.96
CA GLY A 357 -61.36 -11.83 -0.61
C GLY A 357 -60.56 -11.91 0.68
N ASP A 358 -61.12 -12.50 1.73
CA ASP A 358 -60.47 -12.68 3.03
C ASP A 358 -59.22 -13.55 2.93
N LYS A 359 -59.31 -14.68 2.22
CA LYS A 359 -58.15 -15.55 1.93
C LYS A 359 -57.03 -14.78 1.26
N ARG A 360 -57.36 -13.99 0.23
CA ARG A 360 -56.36 -13.20 -0.52
C ARG A 360 -55.74 -12.08 0.31
N VAL A 361 -56.50 -11.47 1.22
CA VAL A 361 -55.95 -10.51 2.19
C VAL A 361 -55.03 -11.20 3.18
N ARG A 362 -55.36 -12.42 3.65
CA ARG A 362 -54.48 -13.22 4.52
C ARG A 362 -53.17 -13.56 3.81
N GLU A 363 -53.21 -14.03 2.57
CA GLU A 363 -52.02 -14.34 1.76
C GLU A 363 -51.12 -13.11 1.59
N LEU A 364 -51.69 -11.94 1.25
CA LEU A 364 -50.93 -10.70 1.10
C LEU A 364 -50.33 -10.21 2.43
N LYS A 365 -51.02 -10.43 3.56
CA LYS A 365 -50.46 -10.12 4.89
C LYS A 365 -49.29 -11.03 5.24
N VAL A 366 -49.37 -12.33 4.95
CA VAL A 366 -48.25 -13.27 5.14
C VAL A 366 -47.06 -12.85 4.30
N MET A 367 -47.28 -12.51 3.03
CA MET A 367 -46.24 -11.98 2.15
C MET A 367 -45.59 -10.71 2.74
N LEU A 368 -46.37 -9.80 3.31
CA LEU A 368 -45.86 -8.59 3.95
C LEU A 368 -44.99 -8.89 5.17
N THR A 369 -45.39 -9.86 6.00
CA THR A 369 -44.62 -10.30 7.17
C THR A 369 -43.30 -10.94 6.78
N GLU A 370 -43.29 -11.78 5.74
CA GLU A 370 -42.05 -12.37 5.22
C GLU A 370 -41.14 -11.30 4.59
N PHE A 371 -41.71 -10.35 3.86
CA PHE A 371 -40.95 -9.25 3.26
C PHE A 371 -40.37 -8.29 4.33
N ALA A 372 -41.05 -8.11 5.46
CA ALA A 372 -40.55 -7.32 6.59
C ALA A 372 -39.24 -7.87 7.19
N LYS A 373 -39.01 -9.19 7.12
CA LYS A 373 -37.76 -9.81 7.60
C LYS A 373 -36.54 -9.44 6.75
N GLN A 374 -36.75 -8.91 5.55
CA GLN A 374 -35.71 -8.53 4.60
C GLN A 374 -35.46 -7.01 4.61
N GLU A 375 -35.93 -6.30 5.64
CA GLU A 375 -35.71 -4.86 5.77
C GLU A 375 -34.21 -4.53 5.79
N PRO A 376 -33.70 -3.73 4.85
CA PRO A 376 -32.32 -3.29 4.87
C PRO A 376 -32.09 -2.34 6.06
N PRO A 377 -30.84 -2.22 6.57
CA PRO A 377 -30.49 -1.19 7.54
C PRO A 377 -30.87 0.20 7.05
N SER A 378 -31.18 1.12 7.96
CA SER A 378 -31.59 2.49 7.63
C SER A 378 -30.43 3.37 7.12
N VAL A 379 -29.21 3.04 7.53
CA VAL A 379 -27.99 3.75 7.16
C VAL A 379 -26.95 2.76 6.67
N PHE A 380 -26.09 3.22 5.76
CA PHE A 380 -24.95 2.44 5.30
C PHE A 380 -23.90 2.29 6.39
N MET A 381 -23.52 3.41 7.02
CA MET A 381 -22.61 3.48 8.17
C MET A 381 -23.20 4.43 9.21
N ASN A 382 -23.09 4.08 10.49
CA ASN A 382 -23.32 5.06 11.55
C ASN A 382 -22.07 5.93 11.77
N GLU A 383 -22.17 6.92 12.65
CA GLU A 383 -21.09 7.88 12.93
C GLU A 383 -19.80 7.21 13.41
N LEU A 384 -19.91 6.18 14.25
CA LEU A 384 -18.75 5.46 14.75
C LEU A 384 -18.08 4.63 13.65
N ASP A 385 -18.84 3.97 12.78
CA ASP A 385 -18.26 3.26 11.63
C ASP A 385 -17.52 4.23 10.70
N ARG A 386 -18.10 5.41 10.45
CA ARG A 386 -17.45 6.47 9.66
C ARG A 386 -16.18 7.00 10.33
N SER A 387 -16.17 7.16 11.65
CA SER A 387 -14.99 7.55 12.43
C SER A 387 -13.87 6.51 12.31
N LEU A 388 -14.21 5.22 12.35
CA LEU A 388 -13.26 4.13 12.16
C LEU A 388 -12.69 4.09 10.73
N VAL A 389 -13.51 4.32 9.69
CA VAL A 389 -13.00 4.48 8.32
C VAL A 389 -12.01 5.66 8.25
N ASN A 390 -12.34 6.78 8.89
CA ASN A 390 -11.44 7.94 8.93
C ASN A 390 -10.12 7.62 9.65
N PHE A 391 -10.13 6.75 10.67
CA PHE A 391 -8.90 6.27 11.30
C PHE A 391 -8.02 5.51 10.31
N HIS A 392 -8.57 4.60 9.51
CA HIS A 392 -7.79 3.89 8.47
C HIS A 392 -7.28 4.83 7.38
N LEU A 393 -8.08 5.82 6.96
CA LEU A 393 -7.62 6.87 6.04
C LEU A 393 -6.48 7.71 6.65
N ALA A 394 -6.57 8.06 7.93
CA ALA A 394 -5.51 8.78 8.64
C ALA A 394 -4.23 7.92 8.77
N ASN A 395 -4.37 6.61 8.96
CA ASN A 395 -3.23 5.68 8.93
C ASN A 395 -2.57 5.64 7.54
N LEU A 396 -3.36 5.73 6.47
CA LEU A 396 -2.84 5.85 5.11
C LEU A 396 -2.15 7.21 4.86
N GLU A 397 -2.67 8.30 5.42
CA GLU A 397 -1.99 9.61 5.40
C GLU A 397 -0.66 9.57 6.17
N TYR A 398 -0.63 8.89 7.31
CA TYR A 398 0.59 8.65 8.09
C TYR A 398 1.63 7.89 7.27
N ALA A 399 1.23 6.80 6.61
CA ALA A 399 2.12 6.00 5.77
C ALA A 399 2.72 6.82 4.60
N ASN A 400 1.89 7.64 3.95
CA ASN A 400 2.32 8.48 2.82
C ASN A 400 3.06 9.77 3.26
N GLY A 401 3.00 10.14 4.54
CA GLY A 401 3.56 11.39 5.06
C GLY A 401 2.91 12.66 4.47
N THR A 402 1.67 12.55 3.98
CA THR A 402 0.91 13.66 3.37
C THR A 402 -0.59 13.37 3.43
N SER A 403 -1.40 14.42 3.24
CA SER A 403 -2.84 14.24 3.10
C SER A 403 -3.19 13.55 1.78
N LEU A 404 -4.23 12.70 1.79
CA LEU A 404 -4.68 11.98 0.58
C LEU A 404 -5.13 12.93 -0.54
N PHE A 405 -5.51 14.17 -0.21
CA PHE A 405 -5.85 15.20 -1.19
C PHE A 405 -4.65 15.73 -1.98
N ASN A 406 -3.43 15.46 -1.51
CA ASN A 406 -2.19 15.76 -2.22
C ASN A 406 -1.62 14.53 -2.96
N SER A 407 -2.12 13.32 -2.66
CA SER A 407 -1.64 12.08 -3.25
C SER A 407 -2.26 11.83 -4.63
N SER A 408 -1.44 11.36 -5.57
CA SER A 408 -1.93 10.96 -6.91
C SER A 408 -2.82 9.74 -6.78
N MET A 409 -4.04 9.77 -7.31
CA MET A 409 -4.89 8.57 -7.38
C MET A 409 -4.24 7.43 -8.17
N PHE A 410 -3.37 7.74 -9.13
CA PHE A 410 -2.84 6.77 -10.09
C PHE A 410 -1.50 6.17 -9.68
N ASP A 411 -0.69 6.93 -8.95
CA ASP A 411 0.73 6.63 -8.76
C ASP A 411 1.15 6.60 -7.29
N TRP A 412 0.18 6.72 -6.35
CA TRP A 412 0.50 6.76 -4.91
C TRP A 412 1.15 5.47 -4.39
N ASN A 413 0.92 4.36 -5.07
CA ASN A 413 1.36 3.02 -4.66
C ASN A 413 2.22 2.34 -5.74
N GLN A 414 2.89 3.13 -6.59
CA GLN A 414 3.74 2.63 -7.67
C GLN A 414 4.97 1.83 -7.17
N ASP A 415 5.30 1.94 -5.89
CA ASP A 415 6.41 1.27 -5.23
C ASP A 415 6.01 -0.01 -4.47
N ASP A 416 4.71 -0.36 -4.42
CA ASP A 416 4.21 -1.58 -3.77
C ASP A 416 4.87 -2.85 -4.32
N ASP A 417 5.12 -2.90 -5.63
CA ASP A 417 5.78 -4.04 -6.30
C ASP A 417 7.23 -4.27 -5.83
N TYR A 418 7.81 -3.33 -5.09
CA TYR A 418 9.17 -3.38 -4.56
C TYR A 418 9.22 -3.49 -3.02
N GLU A 419 8.10 -3.81 -2.37
CA GLU A 419 8.05 -4.04 -0.94
C GLU A 419 9.02 -5.17 -0.51
N PHE A 420 9.67 -4.98 0.64
CA PHE A 420 10.55 -6.00 1.20
C PHE A 420 9.77 -7.04 1.99
N GLU A 421 10.12 -8.31 1.79
CA GLU A 421 9.52 -9.41 2.54
C GLU A 421 10.08 -9.53 3.96
N GLY A 422 9.36 -10.28 4.80
CA GLY A 422 9.71 -10.55 6.19
C GLY A 422 9.14 -9.50 7.17
N PRO A 423 9.36 -9.71 8.48
CA PRO A 423 8.77 -8.86 9.50
C PRO A 423 9.30 -7.43 9.42
N HIS A 424 8.42 -6.46 9.64
CA HIS A 424 8.86 -5.10 9.97
C HIS A 424 9.47 -5.08 11.36
N CYS A 425 10.53 -4.30 11.56
CA CYS A 425 11.24 -4.25 12.83
C CYS A 425 11.47 -2.81 13.30
N MET A 426 11.59 -2.64 14.63
CA MET A 426 12.14 -1.44 15.25
C MET A 426 13.54 -1.74 15.79
N GLY A 427 14.47 -0.80 15.65
CA GLY A 427 15.81 -0.93 16.23
C GLY A 427 15.95 -0.06 17.47
N ASP A 428 16.57 -0.56 18.53
CA ASP A 428 16.81 0.18 19.80
C ASP A 428 17.60 1.50 19.61
N LYS A 429 18.20 1.67 18.43
CA LYS A 429 19.32 2.55 18.14
C LYS A 429 19.42 2.88 16.63
N ILE A 430 18.33 3.04 15.89
CA ILE A 430 18.42 3.37 14.45
C ILE A 430 19.24 4.65 14.20
N GLY A 431 19.10 5.67 15.06
CA GLY A 431 19.97 6.85 15.01
C GLY A 431 21.38 6.68 15.60
N VAL A 432 21.81 5.48 16.00
CA VAL A 432 23.22 5.15 16.35
C VAL A 432 24.01 4.71 15.12
N VAL A 433 23.34 4.30 14.04
CA VAL A 433 23.98 4.20 12.71
C VAL A 433 24.60 5.54 12.30
N HIS A 434 24.19 6.66 12.92
CA HIS A 434 24.64 8.01 12.58
C HIS A 434 25.39 8.73 13.71
N GLY A 435 25.31 8.23 14.94
CA GLY A 435 25.65 8.98 16.16
C GLY A 435 26.99 8.59 16.78
N GLY A 436 28.07 9.20 16.31
CA GLY A 436 29.29 9.40 17.10
C GLY A 436 30.46 8.48 16.78
N LYS A 437 31.56 9.08 16.31
CA LYS A 437 32.98 8.67 16.36
C LYS A 437 33.41 7.24 15.93
N ASN A 438 32.49 6.31 15.67
CA ASN A 438 32.77 4.90 15.39
C ASN A 438 32.20 4.47 14.02
N PHE A 439 32.43 5.26 12.97
CA PHE A 439 32.20 4.83 11.57
C PHE A 439 33.37 3.96 11.04
N GLY A 440 33.99 3.15 11.91
CA GLY A 440 35.31 2.56 11.69
C GLY A 440 36.39 3.66 11.52
N ASP A 441 37.62 3.27 11.17
CA ASP A 441 38.76 4.19 10.96
C ASP A 441 38.59 5.23 9.82
N LEU A 442 37.37 5.48 9.34
CA LEU A 442 37.04 6.52 8.37
C LEU A 442 36.77 7.84 9.09
N GLN A 443 37.77 8.72 9.08
CA GLN A 443 37.56 10.13 9.38
C GLN A 443 36.95 10.80 8.13
N LEU A 444 35.63 10.96 8.13
CA LEU A 444 34.97 11.88 7.21
C LEU A 444 35.18 13.30 7.72
N GLU A 445 35.69 14.18 6.86
CA GLU A 445 35.72 15.61 7.14
C GLU A 445 34.31 16.15 6.95
N ILE A 446 33.63 16.45 8.07
CA ILE A 446 32.27 17.01 8.07
C ILE A 446 32.36 18.47 8.51
N LEU A 447 32.07 19.37 7.58
CA LEU A 447 32.06 20.81 7.82
C LEU A 447 30.62 21.29 8.00
N MET A 448 30.41 22.17 8.98
CA MET A 448 29.16 22.93 9.06
C MET A 448 29.27 24.19 8.23
N GLY A 449 28.33 24.43 7.30
CA GLY A 449 28.37 25.64 6.51
C GLY A 449 27.44 25.68 5.30
N THR A 450 27.65 26.71 4.49
CA THR A 450 26.94 26.98 3.24
C THR A 450 27.85 26.69 2.05
N VAL A 451 27.28 26.18 0.96
CA VAL A 451 28.04 25.85 -0.26
C VAL A 451 27.78 26.88 -1.33
N PHE A 452 28.84 27.32 -2.01
CA PHE A 452 28.79 28.19 -3.18
C PHE A 452 29.29 27.42 -4.40
N PHE A 453 28.54 27.45 -5.50
CA PHE A 453 28.98 26.90 -6.78
C PHE A 453 29.05 28.01 -7.82
N THR A 454 30.18 28.10 -8.52
CA THR A 454 30.33 28.92 -9.72
C THR A 454 30.16 28.02 -10.93
N ILE A 455 29.13 28.25 -11.75
CA ILE A 455 28.99 27.59 -13.05
C ILE A 455 29.94 28.32 -14.02
N PRO A 456 30.94 27.64 -14.62
CA PRO A 456 31.79 28.28 -15.62
C PRO A 456 30.95 28.68 -16.84
N SER A 457 31.13 29.90 -17.32
CA SER A 457 30.39 30.50 -18.45
C SER A 457 30.75 29.90 -19.82
N SER A 458 31.37 28.72 -19.88
CA SER A 458 31.82 28.07 -21.11
C SER A 458 30.97 26.83 -21.43
N PHE A 459 29.67 27.02 -21.63
CA PHE A 459 28.89 26.13 -22.48
C PHE A 459 28.85 26.74 -23.89
N PRO A 460 29.22 26.02 -24.96
CA PRO A 460 29.07 26.53 -26.30
C PRO A 460 27.58 26.71 -26.59
N ASN A 461 27.18 27.97 -26.75
CA ASN A 461 25.87 28.37 -27.25
C ASN A 461 25.65 27.77 -28.64
N ASN A 462 24.99 26.62 -28.72
CA ASN A 462 24.27 26.24 -29.93
C ASN A 462 22.78 26.48 -29.66
N SER A 463 22.31 27.65 -30.12
CA SER A 463 20.97 27.97 -30.66
C SER A 463 19.76 27.29 -29.96
N VAL A 464 18.80 27.99 -29.33
CA VAL A 464 17.97 29.10 -29.82
C VAL A 464 17.27 29.73 -28.61
N GLY A 465 17.17 31.07 -28.55
CA GLY A 465 16.24 31.78 -27.64
C GLY A 465 16.92 32.49 -26.48
N SER A 466 17.19 33.78 -26.68
CA SER A 466 17.78 34.75 -25.77
C SER A 466 17.05 34.95 -24.43
N GLN A 467 17.74 34.68 -23.32
CA GLN A 467 17.77 35.49 -22.10
C GLN A 467 19.17 35.36 -21.48
N PRO A 468 19.81 36.45 -20.98
CA PRO A 468 21.11 36.34 -20.34
C PRO A 468 20.95 35.62 -18.99
N LEU A 469 21.62 34.48 -18.84
CA LEU A 469 21.86 33.78 -17.56
C LEU A 469 22.76 34.66 -16.68
N ALA A 470 22.19 35.73 -16.11
CA ALA A 470 22.77 36.43 -14.99
C ALA A 470 22.33 35.72 -13.70
N GLU A 471 23.31 35.12 -13.00
CA GLU A 471 23.31 34.80 -11.57
C GLU A 471 22.08 34.07 -11.00
N LEU A 472 22.02 32.75 -11.20
CA LEU A 472 21.32 31.86 -10.28
C LEU A 472 22.31 31.35 -9.21
N LEU A 473 22.67 32.22 -8.27
CA LEU A 473 23.26 31.82 -6.99
C LEU A 473 22.15 31.19 -6.13
N SER A 474 22.00 29.86 -6.17
CA SER A 474 21.12 29.15 -5.26
C SER A 474 21.74 29.12 -3.85
N VAL A 475 21.40 30.12 -3.03
CA VAL A 475 21.86 30.20 -1.65
C VAL A 475 20.99 29.28 -0.77
N ILE A 476 21.54 28.15 -0.30
CA ILE A 476 20.94 27.41 0.81
C ILE A 476 21.38 28.10 2.10
N VAL A 477 20.63 29.12 2.52
CA VAL A 477 20.88 29.85 3.77
C VAL A 477 20.42 29.01 4.96
N CYS A 478 21.31 28.82 5.94
CA CYS A 478 20.95 28.29 7.26
C CYS A 478 19.91 29.21 7.94
N PRO A 479 18.79 28.71 8.47
CA PRO A 479 17.73 29.55 9.05
C PRO A 479 18.21 30.50 10.16
N SER A 480 19.28 30.14 10.89
CA SER A 480 19.82 30.97 11.98
C SER A 480 20.61 32.21 11.50
N LEU A 481 21.02 32.27 10.22
CA LEU A 481 21.65 33.45 9.63
C LEU A 481 20.63 34.37 8.92
N GLY A 482 19.49 33.82 8.48
CA GLY A 482 18.44 34.57 7.79
C GLY A 482 17.88 35.73 8.63
N ASP A 483 17.78 35.55 9.94
CA ASP A 483 17.29 36.58 10.87
C ASP A 483 18.32 37.69 11.16
N ARG A 484 19.62 37.41 10.99
CA ARG A 484 20.67 38.45 11.13
C ARG A 484 20.80 39.27 9.84
N ILE A 485 20.73 38.63 8.68
CA ILE A 485 20.86 39.29 7.37
C ILE A 485 19.66 40.20 7.09
N ARG A 486 18.43 39.82 7.52
CA ARG A 486 17.26 40.70 7.40
C ARG A 486 17.32 41.97 8.26
N ARG A 487 18.17 42.01 9.29
CA ARG A 487 18.31 43.18 10.18
C ARG A 487 19.43 44.14 9.77
N SER A 488 20.42 43.68 9.00
CA SER A 488 21.50 44.52 8.50
C SER A 488 21.30 44.79 7.00
N GLY A 489 20.48 45.79 6.67
CA GLY A 489 20.42 46.33 5.32
C GLY A 489 21.81 46.77 4.88
N SER A 490 22.26 46.28 3.72
CA SER A 490 23.55 46.52 3.07
C SER A 490 24.79 45.83 3.67
N VAL A 491 25.24 44.74 3.03
CA VAL A 491 26.67 44.42 2.94
C VAL A 491 26.97 43.87 1.54
N CYS A 492 27.88 44.56 0.85
CA CYS A 492 28.38 44.27 -0.48
C CYS A 492 29.31 43.03 -0.47
N CYS A 493 29.27 42.24 -1.55
CA CYS A 493 29.94 40.94 -1.77
C CYS A 493 31.50 40.90 -1.73
N ALA A 494 32.19 41.75 -0.95
CA ALA A 494 33.66 41.86 -1.05
C ALA A 494 34.47 41.51 0.22
N GLN A 495 33.86 41.10 1.33
CA GLN A 495 34.63 40.83 2.57
C GLN A 495 34.14 39.59 3.31
N LEU A 496 34.59 38.41 2.87
CA LEU A 496 34.57 37.18 3.67
C LEU A 496 35.79 36.29 3.30
N SER A 497 36.96 36.91 3.19
CA SER A 497 38.25 36.23 2.99
C SER A 497 39.20 36.32 4.21
N ALA A 498 38.71 36.71 5.38
CA ALA A 498 39.56 36.80 6.57
C ALA A 498 38.75 36.56 7.85
N ALA A 499 38.52 35.28 8.18
CA ALA A 499 38.35 34.73 9.54
C ALA A 499 37.85 33.28 9.45
N LEU A 500 38.72 32.36 9.05
CA LEU A 500 38.68 30.93 9.37
C LEU A 500 40.12 30.41 9.41
#